data_AF-A0A327K6V5-F1
#
_entry.id   AF-A0A327K6V5-F1
#
_cell.length_a   1.000
_cell.length_b   1.000
_cell.length_c   1.000
_cell.angle_alpha   90.00
_cell.angle_beta   90.00
_cell.angle_gamma   90.00
#
_symmetry.space_group_name_H-M   'P 1'
#
loop_
_entity.id
_entity.type
_entity.pdbx_description
1 polymer ?
#
loop_
_entity_poly.entity_id
_entity_poly.type
_entity_poly.pdbx_seq_one_letter_code
_entity_poly.pdbx_strand_id
1 'polypeptide(L)'
;MPALRPTLLAALVALPLAAAPATAGFLDTRPFEGNDTGGIIAWSPAVDLVYRDIAAAHCAQYFKAAQITSVHRRYGDYVAFKCHFPRGYDPRRWMIYGPPVRTLY
;
A
#
# COMPACT_ATOMS: atom_id res chain seq x y z
N MET A 1 -29.20 7.33 47.94
CA MET A 1 -28.54 7.18 46.63
C MET A 1 -27.04 7.14 46.86
N PRO A 2 -26.33 6.01 46.67
CA PRO A 2 -24.89 5.96 46.91
C PRO A 2 -24.16 6.85 45.89
N ALA A 3 -23.35 7.79 46.40
CA ALA A 3 -22.56 8.70 45.57
C ALA A 3 -21.45 7.92 44.86
N LEU A 4 -21.41 8.01 43.53
CA LEU A 4 -20.40 7.36 42.71
C LEU A 4 -19.02 7.96 43.02
N ARG A 5 -18.04 7.12 43.37
CA ARG A 5 -16.68 7.58 43.72
C ARG A 5 -15.98 8.19 42.48
N PRO A 6 -15.26 9.31 42.61
CA PRO A 6 -14.61 9.98 41.47
C PRO A 6 -13.58 9.08 40.76
N THR A 7 -13.01 8.10 41.46
CA THR A 7 -12.12 7.08 40.89
C THR A 7 -12.82 6.13 39.91
N LEU A 8 -14.11 5.82 40.14
CA LEU A 8 -14.91 5.02 39.21
C LEU A 8 -15.27 5.82 37.95
N LEU A 9 -15.53 7.12 38.10
CA LEU A 9 -15.70 8.03 36.95
C LEU A 9 -14.44 8.11 36.09
N ALA A 10 -13.27 8.25 36.71
CA ALA A 10 -12.00 8.28 35.98
C ALA A 10 -11.72 6.96 35.23
N ALA A 11 -12.01 5.81 35.86
CA ALA A 11 -11.84 4.51 35.22
C ALA A 11 -12.80 4.30 34.02
N LEU A 12 -14.05 4.78 34.13
CA LEU A 12 -15.04 4.71 33.05
C LEU A 12 -14.68 5.61 31.86
N VAL A 13 -14.03 6.75 32.09
CA VAL A 13 -13.58 7.66 31.02
C VAL A 13 -12.30 7.16 30.34
N ALA A 14 -11.41 6.47 31.06
CA ALA A 14 -10.15 5.95 30.50
C ALA A 14 -10.34 4.69 29.64
N LEU A 15 -11.35 3.86 29.94
CA LEU A 15 -11.64 2.61 29.23
C LEU A 15 -11.84 2.75 27.70
N PRO A 16 -12.58 3.74 27.17
CA PRO A 16 -12.73 3.91 25.72
C PRO A 16 -11.45 4.37 25.01
N LEU A 17 -10.53 5.07 25.68
CA LEU A 17 -9.26 5.49 25.07
C LEU A 17 -8.28 4.33 24.90
N ALA A 18 -8.35 3.31 25.76
CA ALA A 18 -7.51 2.10 25.64
C ALA A 18 -8.06 1.07 24.65
N ALA A 19 -9.30 1.24 24.18
CA ALA A 19 -10.02 0.27 23.35
C ALA A 19 -10.14 0.70 21.87
N ALA A 20 -9.37 1.70 21.42
CA ALA A 20 -9.31 2.02 20.00
C ALA A 20 -8.71 0.82 19.25
N PRO A 21 -9.48 0.07 18.45
CA PRO A 21 -8.91 -1.00 17.67
C PRO A 21 -8.03 -0.34 16.60
N ALA A 22 -6.77 -0.75 16.50
CA ALA A 22 -5.94 -0.46 15.33
C ALA A 22 -6.54 -1.25 14.16
N THR A 23 -7.63 -0.74 13.59
CA THR A 23 -8.31 -1.35 12.45
C THR A 23 -7.54 -1.00 11.18
N ALA A 24 -6.69 -1.92 10.74
CA ALA A 24 -6.10 -1.89 9.40
C ALA A 24 -7.08 -2.37 8.31
N GLY A 25 -8.39 -2.17 8.48
CA GLY A 25 -9.36 -2.78 7.60
C GLY A 25 -10.79 -2.37 7.90
N PHE A 26 -11.31 -1.47 7.06
CA PHE A 26 -12.70 -1.36 6.60
C PHE A 26 -12.90 -0.01 5.88
N LEU A 27 -12.20 1.04 6.32
CA LEU A 27 -12.26 2.40 5.76
C LEU A 27 -11.07 2.77 4.84
N ASP A 28 -10.03 1.93 4.76
CA ASP A 28 -9.05 1.98 3.67
C ASP A 28 -9.74 1.53 2.38
N THR A 29 -10.46 2.47 1.78
CA THR A 29 -11.23 2.32 0.54
C THR A 29 -10.35 2.12 -0.68
N ARG A 30 -9.03 2.29 -0.53
CA ARG A 30 -8.07 1.96 -1.58
C ARG A 30 -7.36 0.65 -1.24
N PRO A 31 -7.57 -0.43 -2.02
CA PRO A 31 -6.86 -1.70 -1.81
C PRO A 31 -5.35 -1.61 -2.10
N PHE A 32 -4.85 -0.41 -2.36
CA PHE A 32 -3.51 -0.11 -2.83
C PHE A 32 -3.15 1.33 -2.44
N GLU A 33 -1.94 1.52 -1.92
CA GLU A 33 -1.32 2.82 -1.67
C GLU A 33 0.11 2.81 -2.22
N GLY A 34 0.50 3.86 -2.94
CA GLY A 34 1.83 3.92 -3.57
C GLY A 34 2.16 5.26 -4.23
N ASN A 35 3.43 5.40 -4.60
CA ASN A 35 4.00 6.56 -5.27
C ASN A 35 4.99 6.12 -6.37
N ASP A 36 5.80 7.06 -6.87
CA ASP A 36 6.79 6.83 -7.93
C ASP A 36 7.93 5.84 -7.56
N THR A 37 8.13 5.52 -6.28
CA THR A 37 9.15 4.56 -5.83
C THR A 37 8.59 3.17 -5.54
N GLY A 38 7.29 3.05 -5.29
CA GLY A 38 6.66 1.77 -4.96
C GLY A 38 5.39 1.94 -4.14
N GLY A 39 4.93 0.84 -3.57
CA GLY A 39 3.70 0.82 -2.79
C GLY A 39 3.42 -0.51 -2.13
N ILE A 40 2.26 -0.57 -1.49
CA ILE A 40 1.70 -1.75 -0.86
C ILE A 40 0.29 -2.00 -1.38
N ILE A 41 -0.06 -3.27 -1.52
CA ILE A 41 -1.38 -3.74 -1.96
C ILE A 41 -1.92 -4.62 -0.84
N ALA A 42 -3.13 -4.33 -0.35
CA ALA A 42 -3.76 -5.13 0.68
C ALA A 42 -3.98 -6.56 0.17
N TRP A 43 -3.50 -7.56 0.92
CA TRP A 43 -3.58 -8.94 0.46
C TRP A 43 -5.00 -9.51 0.67
N SER A 44 -5.47 -10.21 -0.36
CA SER A 44 -6.65 -11.07 -0.32
C SER A 44 -6.47 -12.19 -1.36
N PRO A 45 -7.22 -13.32 -1.27
CA PRO A 45 -7.16 -14.37 -2.28
C PRO A 45 -7.49 -13.89 -3.70
N ALA A 46 -8.35 -12.86 -3.84
CA ALA A 46 -8.65 -12.24 -5.14
C ALA A 46 -7.46 -11.43 -5.66
N VAL A 47 -6.82 -10.63 -4.79
CA VAL A 47 -5.63 -9.84 -5.13
C VAL A 47 -4.43 -10.74 -5.44
N ASP A 48 -4.31 -11.90 -4.80
CA ASP A 48 -3.22 -12.86 -5.02
C ASP A 48 -3.12 -13.32 -6.49
N LEU A 49 -4.21 -13.21 -7.25
CA LEU A 49 -4.26 -13.53 -8.68
C LEU A 49 -3.78 -12.38 -9.58
N VAL A 50 -3.85 -11.13 -9.11
CA VAL A 50 -3.70 -9.92 -9.95
C VAL A 50 -2.72 -8.89 -9.40
N TYR A 51 -2.07 -9.13 -8.25
CA TYR A 51 -1.18 -8.14 -7.61
C TYR A 51 0.00 -7.71 -8.50
N ARG A 52 0.46 -8.59 -9.39
CA ARG A 52 1.52 -8.26 -10.35
C ARG A 52 1.05 -7.24 -11.37
N ASP A 53 -0.17 -7.40 -11.87
CA ASP A 53 -0.76 -6.51 -12.87
C ASP A 53 -1.08 -5.15 -12.24
N ILE A 54 -1.59 -5.14 -11.01
CA ILE A 54 -1.81 -3.91 -10.23
C ILE A 54 -0.49 -3.14 -10.06
N ALA A 55 0.58 -3.82 -9.62
CA ALA A 55 1.88 -3.18 -9.45
C ALA A 55 2.46 -2.68 -10.78
N ALA A 56 2.34 -3.46 -11.85
CA ALA A 56 2.78 -3.08 -13.18
C ALA A 56 2.05 -1.84 -13.71
N ALA A 57 0.72 -1.81 -13.59
CA ALA A 57 -0.10 -0.69 -14.00
C ALA A 57 0.24 0.60 -13.23
N HIS A 58 0.48 0.51 -11.92
CA HIS A 58 0.90 1.67 -11.11
C HIS A 58 2.27 2.21 -11.52
N CYS A 59 3.29 1.35 -11.61
CA CYS A 59 4.63 1.81 -11.98
C CYS A 59 4.70 2.34 -13.42
N ALA A 60 3.85 1.83 -14.33
CA ALA A 60 3.78 2.30 -15.71
C ALA A 60 3.35 3.78 -15.82
N GLN A 61 2.59 4.30 -14.85
CA GLN A 61 2.22 5.74 -14.80
C GLN A 61 3.45 6.65 -14.70
N TYR A 62 4.57 6.11 -14.21
CA TYR A 62 5.84 6.83 -14.04
C TYR A 62 6.93 6.37 -15.01
N PHE A 63 6.57 5.64 -16.07
CA PHE A 63 7.53 5.05 -17.02
C PHE A 63 8.54 4.10 -16.36
N LYS A 64 8.10 3.38 -15.32
CA LYS A 64 8.90 2.44 -14.55
C LYS A 64 8.33 1.03 -14.61
N ALA A 65 9.21 0.05 -14.37
CA ALA A 65 8.83 -1.35 -14.20
C ALA A 65 8.58 -1.66 -12.71
N ALA A 66 7.60 -2.52 -12.46
CA ALA A 66 7.32 -3.02 -11.11
C ALA A 66 8.23 -4.18 -10.74
N GLN A 67 8.69 -4.21 -9.49
CA GLN A 67 9.35 -5.36 -8.89
C GLN A 67 8.69 -5.65 -7.53
N ILE A 68 8.10 -6.83 -7.40
CA ILE A 68 7.53 -7.30 -6.14
C ILE A 68 8.66 -7.56 -5.15
N THR A 69 8.57 -7.00 -3.94
CA THR A 69 9.58 -7.11 -2.90
C THR A 69 9.19 -8.10 -1.81
N SER A 70 7.90 -8.20 -1.46
CA SER A 70 7.38 -9.20 -0.52
C SER A 70 5.91 -9.53 -0.80
N VAL A 71 5.50 -10.73 -0.39
CA VAL A 71 4.11 -11.22 -0.50
C VAL A 71 3.75 -11.90 0.82
N HIS A 72 2.87 -11.28 1.62
CA HIS A 72 2.38 -11.85 2.87
C HIS A 72 0.94 -12.33 2.70
N ARG A 73 0.76 -13.65 2.66
CA ARG A 73 -0.53 -14.30 2.30
C ARG A 73 -1.45 -14.48 3.51
N ARG A 74 -1.80 -13.39 4.19
CA ARG A 74 -2.75 -13.38 5.29
C ARG A 74 -3.64 -12.15 5.18
N TYR A 75 -4.92 -12.31 5.54
CA TYR A 75 -5.83 -11.18 5.58
C TYR A 75 -5.32 -10.12 6.56
N GLY A 76 -5.29 -8.86 6.12
CA GLY A 76 -4.72 -7.73 6.87
C GLY A 76 -3.23 -7.49 6.64
N ASP A 77 -2.52 -8.43 6.00
CA ASP A 77 -1.16 -8.22 5.51
C ASP A 77 -1.15 -7.67 4.08
N TYR A 78 0.05 -7.45 3.53
CA TYR A 78 0.25 -6.73 2.27
C TYR A 78 1.20 -7.45 1.32
N VAL A 79 1.04 -7.13 0.04
CA VAL A 79 2.03 -7.33 -1.01
C VAL A 79 2.77 -6.02 -1.21
N ALA A 80 4.10 -6.02 -1.04
CA ALA A 80 4.92 -4.83 -1.26
C ALA A 80 5.61 -4.90 -2.63
N PHE A 81 5.79 -3.74 -3.26
CA PHE A 81 6.48 -3.63 -4.53
C PHE A 81 7.26 -2.30 -4.64
N LYS A 82 8.23 -2.28 -5.53
CA LYS A 82 8.99 -1.07 -5.90
C LYS A 82 8.91 -0.79 -7.39
N CYS A 83 8.88 0.48 -7.74
CA CYS A 83 9.00 0.97 -9.11
C CYS A 83 10.46 1.32 -9.38
N HIS A 84 11.01 0.78 -10.47
CA HIS A 84 12.37 1.04 -10.88
C HIS A 84 12.44 1.30 -12.38
N PHE A 85 13.41 2.10 -12.81
CA PHE A 85 13.63 2.29 -14.23
C PHE A 85 14.10 0.98 -14.86
N PRO A 86 13.51 0.58 -16.00
CA PRO A 86 13.97 -0.60 -16.71
C PRO A 86 15.44 -0.44 -17.11
N ARG A 87 16.15 -1.57 -17.25
CA ARG A 87 17.55 -1.53 -17.65
C ARG A 87 17.69 -0.85 -19.01
N GLY A 88 18.62 0.11 -19.11
CA GLY A 88 18.82 0.90 -20.33
C GLY A 88 17.86 2.07 -20.50
N TYR A 89 16.95 2.31 -19.54
CA TYR A 89 16.16 3.52 -19.48
C TYR A 89 17.00 4.66 -18.87
N ASP A 90 17.17 5.73 -19.65
CA ASP A 90 17.73 6.99 -19.18
C ASP A 90 16.63 8.06 -19.28
N PRO A 91 16.13 8.60 -18.14
CA PRO A 91 15.07 9.60 -18.14
C PRO A 91 15.46 10.89 -18.87
N ARG A 92 16.75 11.26 -18.87
CA ARG A 92 17.23 12.44 -19.61
C ARG A 92 17.21 12.20 -21.11
N ARG A 93 17.64 11.01 -21.53
CA ARG A 93 17.60 10.61 -22.94
C ARG A 93 16.17 10.51 -23.45
N TRP A 94 15.23 9.99 -22.65
CA TRP A 94 13.81 9.96 -23.02
C TRP A 94 13.24 11.35 -23.27
N MET A 95 13.55 12.33 -22.41
CA MET A 95 13.07 13.70 -22.54
C MET A 95 13.56 14.39 -23.84
N ILE A 96 14.71 13.95 -24.38
CA ILE A 96 15.32 14.50 -25.60
C ILE A 96 14.91 13.71 -26.86
N TYR A 97 14.87 12.39 -26.80
CA TYR A 97 14.71 11.50 -27.96
C TYR A 97 13.37 10.78 -28.04
N GLY A 98 12.47 10.97 -27.06
CA GLY A 98 11.20 10.26 -26.95
C GLY A 98 11.37 8.81 -26.49
N PRO A 99 10.26 8.02 -26.48
CA PRO A 99 10.29 6.62 -26.08
C PRO A 99 11.33 5.80 -26.84
N PRO A 100 12.24 5.03 -26.19
CA PRO A 100 12.99 4.01 -26.87
C PRO A 100 11.99 2.98 -27.39
N VAL A 101 11.96 2.82 -28.70
CA VAL A 101 11.12 1.88 -29.47
C VAL A 101 11.33 0.40 -29.12
N ARG A 102 12.11 0.06 -28.08
CA ARG A 102 12.66 -1.28 -27.85
C ARG A 102 12.30 -1.93 -26.51
N THR A 103 11.47 -1.33 -25.67
CA THR A 103 11.22 -1.83 -24.29
C THR A 103 9.73 -1.90 -23.92
N LEU A 104 8.87 -2.32 -24.85
CA LEU A 104 7.45 -2.63 -24.57
C LEU A 104 7.12 -4.13 -24.65
N TYR A 105 8.12 -5.01 -24.74
CA TYR A 105 7.96 -6.46 -24.78
C TYR A 105 8.94 -7.13 -23.82
#